data_AF-A0A7U9C1V1-F1
#
_entry.id   AF-A0A7U9C1V1-F1
#
_cell.length_a   1.000
_cell.length_b   1.000
_cell.length_c   1.000
_cell.angle_alpha   90.00
_cell.angle_beta   90.00
_cell.angle_gamma   90.00
#
_symmetry.space_group_name_H-M   'P 1'
#
loop_
_entity.id
_entity.type
_entity.pdbx_description
1 polymer ?
#
loop_
_entity_poly.entity_id
_entity_poly.type
_entity_poly.pdbx_seq_one_letter_code
_entity_poly.pdbx_strand_id
1 'polypeptide(L)'
;MDIQSSLLTDLATRIVIPLGNRTALGGNAMQGLTPEITFNDQALLLLTPQISSVPEKHLRNAVGTLAHFKSQIVDALDLAVTGI
;
A
#
# COMPACT_ATOMS: atom_id res chain seq x y z
N MET A 1 -3.02 -3.44 1.62
CA MET A 1 -2.24 -4.10 0.55
C MET A 1 -0.99 -4.69 1.17
N ASP A 2 -0.74 -5.98 0.97
CA ASP A 2 0.52 -6.62 1.38
C ASP A 2 1.65 -6.17 0.45
N ILE A 3 2.75 -5.70 1.04
CA ILE A 3 3.97 -5.27 0.32
C ILE A 3 5.20 -6.08 0.74
N GLN A 4 5.02 -7.06 1.60
CA GLN A 4 6.13 -7.85 2.13
C GLN A 4 6.74 -8.70 1.03
N SER A 5 8.07 -8.81 1.04
CA SER A 5 8.80 -9.71 0.15
C SER A 5 8.34 -11.15 0.34
N SER A 6 8.17 -11.88 -0.76
CA SER A 6 7.85 -13.31 -0.75
C SER A 6 8.97 -14.17 -0.15
N LEU A 7 10.17 -13.61 0.08
CA LEU A 7 11.25 -14.28 0.82
C LEU A 7 10.95 -14.37 2.33
N LEU A 8 9.98 -13.60 2.81
CA LEU A 8 9.61 -13.49 4.23
C LEU A 8 8.23 -14.12 4.49
N THR A 9 7.86 -15.17 3.74
CA THR A 9 6.54 -15.81 3.84
C THR A 9 6.29 -16.46 5.19
N ASP A 10 7.33 -16.93 5.87
CA ASP A 10 7.20 -17.69 7.13
C ASP A 10 6.90 -16.80 8.36
N LEU A 11 6.91 -15.48 8.20
CA LEU A 11 6.53 -14.56 9.27
C LEU A 11 5.02 -14.57 9.50
N ALA A 12 4.61 -14.61 10.77
CA ALA A 12 3.20 -14.58 11.19
C ALA A 12 2.49 -13.23 10.94
N THR A 13 3.23 -12.22 10.49
CA THR A 13 2.73 -10.89 10.16
C THR A 13 3.15 -10.48 8.75
N ARG A 14 2.37 -9.56 8.17
CA ARG A 14 2.65 -8.94 6.87
C ARG A 14 2.78 -7.43 7.04
N ILE A 15 3.77 -6.85 6.36
CA ILE A 15 3.87 -5.41 6.18
C ILE A 15 2.83 -4.98 5.16
N VAL A 16 1.96 -4.04 5.54
CA VAL A 16 0.86 -3.58 4.70
C VAL A 16 0.83 -2.07 4.57
N ILE A 17 0.37 -1.61 3.40
CA ILE A 17 -0.06 -0.22 3.18
C ILE A 17 -1.60 -0.20 3.09
N PRO A 18 -2.31 0.57 3.92
CA PRO A 18 -3.75 0.75 3.79
C PRO A 18 -4.13 1.43 2.47
N LEU A 19 -5.29 1.09 1.93
CA LEU A 19 -5.87 1.75 0.77
C LEU A 19 -7.06 2.59 1.24
N GLY A 20 -7.07 3.87 0.86
CA GLY A 20 -8.16 4.79 1.14
C GLY A 20 -8.92 5.15 -0.13
N ASN A 21 -10.24 5.29 -0.06
CA ASN A 21 -11.00 5.83 -1.18
C ASN A 21 -10.66 7.32 -1.36
N ARG A 22 -10.26 7.73 -2.57
CA ARG A 22 -9.85 9.12 -2.86
C ARG A 22 -10.95 10.14 -2.53
N THR A 23 -12.19 9.85 -2.91
CA THR A 23 -13.33 10.74 -2.68
C THR A 23 -13.69 10.86 -1.19
N ALA A 24 -13.60 9.77 -0.44
CA ALA A 24 -13.87 9.76 1.00
C ALA A 24 -12.82 10.54 1.82
N LEU A 25 -11.58 10.63 1.32
CA LEU A 25 -10.48 11.34 1.98
C LEU A 25 -10.38 12.82 1.58
N GLY A 26 -11.39 13.35 0.88
CA GLY A 26 -11.41 14.74 0.44
C GLY A 26 -10.36 15.08 -0.63
N GLY A 27 -9.79 14.06 -1.30
CA GLY A 27 -8.78 14.25 -2.34
C GLY A 27 -7.41 14.73 -1.85
N ASN A 28 -7.18 14.78 -0.53
CA ASN A 28 -5.89 15.20 0.05
C ASN A 28 -4.84 14.11 -0.13
N ALA A 29 -4.21 14.09 -1.30
CA ALA A 29 -3.03 13.27 -1.57
C ALA A 29 -1.76 14.08 -1.29
N MET A 30 -0.83 13.48 -0.54
CA MET A 30 0.54 13.96 -0.43
C MET A 30 1.34 13.49 -1.63
N GLN A 31 1.92 14.44 -2.36
CA GLN A 31 2.73 14.15 -3.54
C GLN A 31 3.87 13.19 -3.18
N GLY A 32 4.03 12.13 -3.97
CA GLY A 32 5.01 11.06 -3.73
C GLY A 32 4.61 10.07 -2.62
N LEU A 33 4.15 10.56 -1.46
CA LEU A 33 3.86 9.70 -0.31
C LEU A 33 2.54 8.93 -0.41
N THR A 34 1.51 9.51 -1.04
CA THR A 34 0.22 8.83 -1.19
C THR A 34 -0.16 8.71 -2.67
N PRO A 35 0.54 7.85 -3.43
CA PRO A 35 0.26 7.71 -4.85
C PRO A 35 -1.16 7.19 -5.06
N GLU A 36 -1.78 7.68 -6.13
CA GLU A 36 -3.09 7.22 -6.56
C GLU A 36 -2.95 5.99 -7.47
N ILE A 37 -3.86 5.04 -7.28
CA ILE A 37 -4.03 3.88 -8.16
C ILE A 37 -5.48 3.79 -8.61
N THR A 38 -5.68 3.13 -9.74
CA THR A 38 -7.00 2.66 -10.15
C THR A 38 -7.06 1.15 -9.94
N PHE A 39 -8.04 0.68 -9.16
CA PHE A 39 -8.27 -0.74 -8.94
C PHE A 39 -9.78 -1.00 -8.95
N ASN A 40 -10.25 -1.96 -9.75
CA ASN A 40 -11.68 -2.25 -9.94
C ASN A 40 -12.51 -0.99 -10.23
N ASP A 41 -12.04 -0.15 -11.17
CA ASP A 41 -12.67 1.13 -11.54
C ASP A 41 -12.82 2.14 -10.40
N GLN A 42 -12.11 1.94 -9.29
CA GLN A 42 -12.07 2.86 -8.15
C GLN A 42 -10.72 3.57 -8.06
N ALA A 43 -10.77 4.89 -7.90
CA ALA A 43 -9.63 5.70 -7.53
C ALA A 43 -9.33 5.54 -6.04
N LEU A 44 -8.19 4.92 -5.73
CA LEU A 44 -7.71 4.67 -4.37
C LEU A 44 -6.38 5.38 -4.14
N LEU A 45 -6.14 5.78 -2.89
CA LEU A 45 -4.86 6.31 -2.43
C LEU A 45 -4.14 5.24 -1.63
N LEU A 46 -2.85 5.02 -1.93
CA LEU A 46 -1.97 4.25 -1.06
C LEU A 46 -1.60 5.14 0.13
N LEU A 47 -2.01 4.77 1.33
CA LEU A 47 -1.71 5.55 2.53
C LEU A 47 -0.36 5.10 3.10
N THR A 48 0.73 5.27 2.35
CA THR A 48 2.10 4.90 2.77
C THR A 48 2.49 5.40 4.17
N PRO A 49 2.11 6.61 4.62
CA PRO A 49 2.37 7.06 5.99
C PRO A 49 1.71 6.19 7.08
N GLN A 50 0.69 5.41 6.73
CA GLN A 50 0.00 4.48 7.62
C GLN A 50 0.49 3.03 7.45
N ILE A 51 1.70 2.86 6.90
CA ILE A 51 2.35 1.55 6.85
C ILE A 51 2.37 0.90 8.23
N SER A 52 2.01 -0.37 8.27
CA SER A 52 1.88 -1.12 9.52
C SER A 52 2.14 -2.61 9.31
N SER A 53 2.34 -3.32 10.41
CA SER A 53 2.38 -4.78 10.42
C SER A 53 1.04 -5.31 10.92
N VAL A 54 0.45 -6.27 10.21
CA VAL A 54 -0.80 -6.93 10.61
C VAL A 54 -0.61 -8.44 10.66
N PRO A 55 -1.28 -9.16 11.59
CA PRO A 55 -1.28 -10.62 11.59
C PRO A 55 -1.80 -11.18 10.27
N GLU A 56 -1.13 -12.19 9.72
CA GLU A 56 -1.50 -12.82 8.45
C GLU A 56 -2.95 -13.32 8.47
N LYS A 57 -3.41 -13.84 9.62
CA LYS A 57 -4.80 -14.30 9.83
C LYS A 57 -5.88 -13.24 9.58
N HIS A 58 -5.53 -11.94 9.56
CA HIS A 58 -6.45 -10.85 9.24
C HIS A 58 -6.50 -10.56 7.74
N LEU A 59 -5.50 -10.99 6.96
CA LEU A 59 -5.45 -10.84 5.51
C LEU A 59 -6.17 -12.02 4.85
N ARG A 60 -7.49 -11.89 4.74
CA ARG A 60 -8.37 -12.88 4.11
C ARG A 60 -8.89 -12.32 2.79
N ASN A 61 -9.26 -13.21 1.86
CA ASN A 61 -9.93 -12.86 0.61
C ASN A 61 -9.10 -11.89 -0.25
N ALA A 62 -7.96 -12.34 -0.76
CA ALA A 62 -7.21 -11.55 -1.73
C ALA A 62 -8.09 -11.24 -2.97
N VAL A 63 -8.23 -9.96 -3.30
CA VAL A 63 -9.10 -9.48 -4.39
C VAL A 63 -8.33 -9.15 -5.67
N GLY A 64 -7.00 -9.22 -5.66
CA GLY A 64 -6.15 -8.92 -6.81
C GLY A 64 -4.72 -8.57 -6.43
N THR A 65 -3.97 -8.01 -7.39
CA THR A 65 -2.56 -7.64 -7.24
C THR A 65 -2.27 -6.27 -7.86
N LEU A 66 -1.33 -5.55 -7.26
CA LEU A 66 -0.79 -4.28 -7.74
C LEU A 66 0.69 -4.41 -8.13
N ALA A 67 1.12 -5.61 -8.56
CA ALA A 67 2.50 -5.87 -8.94
C ALA A 67 3.04 -4.93 -10.04
N HIS A 68 2.17 -4.47 -10.95
CA HIS A 68 2.52 -3.49 -11.99
C HIS A 68 2.81 -2.09 -11.42
N PHE A 69 2.38 -1.80 -10.20
CA PHE A 69 2.58 -0.54 -9.49
C PHE A 69 3.77 -0.60 -8.50
N LYS A 70 4.58 -1.67 -8.58
CA LYS A 70 5.68 -1.94 -7.64
C LYS A 70 6.68 -0.79 -7.57
N SER A 71 7.03 -0.16 -8.69
CA SER A 71 7.98 0.96 -8.70
C SER A 71 7.46 2.11 -7.83
N GLN A 72 6.24 2.57 -8.07
CA GLN A 72 5.66 3.68 -7.31
C GLN A 72 5.49 3.35 -5.81
N ILE A 73 5.25 2.08 -5.47
CA ILE A 73 5.20 1.64 -4.06
C ILE A 73 6.58 1.76 -3.42
N VAL A 74 7.63 1.32 -4.10
CA VAL A 74 9.01 1.43 -3.60
C VAL A 74 9.42 2.89 -3.49
N ASP A 75 9.12 3.72 -4.48
CA ASP A 75 9.45 5.15 -4.47
C ASP A 75 8.74 5.87 -3.31
N ALA A 76 7.46 5.57 -3.06
CA ALA A 76 6.73 6.14 -1.93
C ALA A 76 7.30 5.70 -0.57
N LEU A 77 7.78 4.46 -0.47
CA LEU A 77 8.43 3.95 0.73
C LEU A 77 9.82 4.57 0.94
N ASP A 78 10.59 4.75 -0.13
CA ASP A 78 11.88 5.41 -0.09
C ASP A 78 11.71 6.85 0.40
N LEU A 79 10.79 7.60 -0.21
CA LEU A 79 10.45 8.95 0.25
C LEU A 79 9.99 8.99 1.71
N ALA A 80 9.21 8.00 2.17
CA ALA A 80 8.73 7.95 3.54
C ALA A 80 9.84 7.65 4.57
N VAL A 81 10.89 6.92 4.17
CA VAL A 81 11.94 6.42 5.08
C VAL A 81 13.22 7.23 4.97
N THR A 82 13.65 7.53 3.75
CA THR A 82 14.93 8.17 3.43
C THR A 82 14.75 9.62 3.00
N GLY A 83 13.55 10.00 2.53
CA GLY A 83 13.25 11.34 2.03
C GLY A 83 13.70 11.61 0.59
N ILE A 84 14.02 10.55 -0.16
CA ILE A 84 14.50 10.60 -1.55
C ILE A 84 13.33 10.38 -2.52
#